data_AF-A0AAV7A273-F1
#
_entry.id   AF-A0AAV7A273-F1
#
_cell.length_a   1.000
_cell.length_b   1.000
_cell.length_c   1.000
_cell.angle_alpha   90.00
_cell.angle_beta   90.00
_cell.angle_gamma   90.00
#
_symmetry.space_group_name_H-M   'P 1'
#
loop_
_entity.id
_entity.type
_entity.pdbx_description
1 polymer ?
#
loop_
_entity_poly.entity_id
_entity_poly.type
_entity_poly.pdbx_seq_one_letter_code
_entity_poly.pdbx_strand_id
1 'polypeptide(L)'
;MYLGIWGNLEGVIKCQMEDALHLDFGTELEPRKEIVLFDKPTRGTTVQKFKEMVHNLFNTKLGDQGNLRELVNLILAAADGNKDGHVSLPEAKSAWALLQLNEFLLMVILQDKEHTPKLLGFCGDLYITERVPYTSLYGISLPWIFEIFVPQGLRKRMDQWFTPSWPRKAKIVIGLLEFVEDIFHGPYGNFLMCDTSAKNFGYNDKYDLKVVDMRSIVPEMHLKDTIKDRPCEVDSDCIYGTDCSTVCDQRKCTADVSQPNLAKICLLVKDYLLRGSPSEIREELEKQIYSCIALKAVTKNMEMQHSLILNNLKALLWKKISHTNDS
;
A
#
# COMPACT_ATOMS: atom_id res chain seq x y z
N MET A 1 2.88 13.21 -9.71
CA MET A 1 2.70 12.20 -10.79
C MET A 1 2.72 12.92 -12.12
N TYR A 2 3.54 12.46 -13.06
CA TYR A 2 3.57 12.99 -14.42
C TYR A 2 3.21 11.87 -15.40
N LEU A 3 2.39 12.17 -16.41
CA LEU A 3 2.11 11.25 -17.50
C LEU A 3 3.29 11.28 -18.49
N GLY A 4 3.74 10.11 -18.92
CA GLY A 4 4.87 9.97 -19.84
C GLY A 4 4.70 8.79 -20.78
N ILE A 5 5.60 8.70 -21.75
CA ILE A 5 5.69 7.57 -22.69
C ILE A 5 7.04 6.89 -22.47
N TRP A 6 7.02 5.57 -22.26
CA TRP A 6 8.20 4.73 -22.14
C TRP A 6 8.27 3.76 -23.32
N GLY A 7 9.08 4.09 -24.32
CA GLY A 7 9.04 3.40 -25.62
C GLY A 7 7.69 3.58 -26.29
N ASN A 8 6.89 2.50 -26.36
CA ASN A 8 5.53 2.51 -26.92
C ASN A 8 4.43 2.38 -25.85
N LEU A 9 4.80 2.43 -24.56
CA LEU A 9 3.87 2.27 -23.44
C LEU A 9 3.58 3.62 -22.80
N GLU A 10 2.31 3.89 -22.52
CA GLU A 10 1.94 4.99 -21.63
C GLU A 10 2.27 4.62 -20.19
N GLY A 11 2.96 5.50 -19.49
CA GLY A 11 3.40 5.29 -18.12
C GLY A 11 3.19 6.50 -17.23
N VAL A 12 3.27 6.25 -15.93
CA VAL A 12 3.22 7.28 -14.89
C VAL A 12 4.62 7.39 -14.30
N ILE A 13 5.24 8.56 -14.46
CA ILE A 13 6.50 8.90 -13.82
C ILE A 13 6.20 9.35 -12.39
N LYS A 14 6.84 8.67 -11.44
CA LYS A 14 6.78 8.96 -10.02
C LYS A 14 8.16 9.42 -9.55
N CYS A 15 8.13 10.39 -8.65
CA CYS A 15 9.28 11.06 -8.04
C CYS A 15 9.01 11.21 -6.54
N GLN A 16 10.08 11.27 -5.75
CA GLN A 16 10.05 12.03 -4.50
C GLN A 16 9.98 13.53 -4.83
N MET A 17 8.80 14.05 -5.16
CA MET A 17 8.57 15.46 -4.86
C MET A 17 8.23 15.46 -3.38
N GLU A 18 9.17 15.91 -2.55
CA GLU A 18 9.07 16.09 -1.10
C GLU A 18 7.64 15.90 -0.59
N ASP A 19 7.34 14.74 -0.02
CA ASP A 19 6.23 14.65 0.90
C ASP A 19 6.55 15.69 1.97
N ALA A 20 5.74 16.75 2.02
CA ALA A 20 5.72 17.69 3.12
C ALA A 20 5.50 16.87 4.39
N LEU A 21 6.60 16.50 5.04
CA LEU A 21 6.61 15.96 6.38
C LEU A 21 5.75 16.89 7.21
N HIS A 22 4.76 16.30 7.90
CA HIS A 22 3.92 16.95 8.87
C HIS A 22 4.70 18.04 9.64
N LEU A 23 4.26 19.29 9.46
CA LEU A 23 4.60 20.38 10.36
C LEU A 23 3.96 20.07 11.71
N ASP A 24 4.64 19.28 12.54
CA ASP A 24 4.43 19.34 13.98
C ASP A 24 4.92 20.72 14.43
N PHE A 25 3.99 21.63 14.65
CA PHE A 25 4.25 22.88 15.36
C PHE A 25 4.52 22.53 16.83
N GLY A 26 5.77 22.20 17.13
CA GLY A 26 6.18 21.84 18.49
C GLY A 26 7.68 21.67 18.64
N THR A 27 8.36 22.79 18.89
CA THR A 27 9.68 22.93 19.54
C THR A 27 10.95 22.40 18.84
N GLU A 28 11.84 23.36 18.55
CA GLU A 28 13.27 23.27 18.22
C GLU A 28 13.66 22.61 16.88
N LEU A 29 13.99 23.48 15.92
CA LEU A 29 14.60 23.18 14.63
C LEU A 29 16.01 22.59 14.84
N GLU A 30 16.14 21.27 14.95
CA GLU A 30 17.37 20.61 14.54
C GLU A 30 17.57 20.82 13.03
N PRO A 31 18.80 21.14 12.57
CA PRO A 31 19.05 21.39 11.16
C PRO A 31 18.75 20.13 10.34
N ARG A 32 17.82 20.28 9.40
CA ARG A 32 17.43 19.29 8.38
C ARG A 32 18.66 18.52 7.89
N LYS A 33 18.75 17.23 8.21
CA LYS A 33 19.60 16.31 7.44
C LYS A 33 18.95 16.16 6.07
N GLU A 34 19.44 16.92 5.09
CA GLU A 34 19.29 16.52 3.69
C GLU A 34 19.78 15.07 3.59
N ILE A 35 18.86 14.13 3.40
CA ILE A 35 19.25 12.77 3.09
C ILE A 35 19.77 12.86 1.66
N VAL A 36 21.09 12.98 1.49
CA VAL A 36 21.71 12.93 0.17
C VAL A 36 21.60 11.50 -0.34
N LEU A 37 20.44 11.17 -0.93
CA LEU A 37 20.06 9.82 -1.37
C LEU A 37 21.06 9.23 -2.39
N PHE A 38 21.81 10.10 -3.08
CA PHE A 38 22.72 9.74 -4.18
C PHE A 38 24.20 9.62 -3.82
N ASP A 39 24.60 9.94 -2.58
CA ASP A 39 26.00 9.84 -2.17
C ASP A 39 26.44 8.40 -1.92
N LYS A 40 25.47 7.50 -1.76
CA LYS A 40 25.69 6.08 -1.51
C LYS A 40 25.16 5.23 -2.69
N PRO A 41 25.87 4.15 -3.07
CA PRO A 41 27.22 3.79 -2.63
C PRO A 41 28.32 4.69 -3.24
N THR A 42 29.47 4.79 -2.56
CA THR A 42 30.62 5.58 -3.01
C THR A 42 31.39 4.87 -4.13
N ARG A 43 32.18 5.63 -4.91
CA ARG A 43 33.10 5.05 -5.92
C ARG A 43 34.03 4.03 -5.26
N GLY A 44 34.19 2.87 -5.88
CA GLY A 44 35.01 1.76 -5.35
C GLY A 44 34.25 0.76 -4.47
N THR A 45 32.94 0.98 -4.23
CA THR A 45 32.10 -0.02 -3.55
C THR A 45 31.98 -1.27 -4.43
N THR A 46 32.33 -2.44 -3.89
CA THR A 46 32.18 -3.72 -4.58
C THR A 46 30.71 -4.17 -4.54
N VAL A 47 30.32 -5.05 -5.47
CA VAL A 47 28.96 -5.64 -5.49
C VAL A 47 28.64 -6.34 -4.17
N GLN A 48 29.62 -7.05 -3.58
CA GLN A 48 29.45 -7.70 -2.28
C GLN A 48 29.20 -6.68 -1.17
N LYS A 49 29.91 -5.54 -1.18
CA LYS A 49 29.69 -4.50 -0.20
C LYS A 49 28.32 -3.84 -0.37
N PHE A 50 27.89 -3.62 -1.60
CA PHE A 50 26.54 -3.12 -1.88
C PHE A 50 25.47 -4.11 -1.39
N LYS A 51 25.66 -5.41 -1.60
CA LYS A 51 24.79 -6.47 -1.08
C LYS A 51 24.63 -6.40 0.44
N GLU A 52 25.73 -6.20 1.17
CA GLU A 52 25.71 -6.00 2.64
C GLU A 52 24.95 -4.72 3.03
N MET A 53 25.13 -3.63 2.30
CA MET A 53 24.41 -2.38 2.56
C MET A 53 22.90 -2.56 2.42
N VAL A 54 22.46 -3.22 1.35
CA VAL A 54 21.04 -3.53 1.09
C VAL A 54 20.49 -4.46 2.16
N HIS A 55 21.24 -5.50 2.52
CA HIS A 55 20.85 -6.41 3.60
C HIS A 55 20.63 -5.66 4.93
N ASN A 56 21.56 -4.79 5.30
CA ASN A 56 21.45 -4.00 6.54
C ASN A 56 20.25 -3.05 6.49
N LEU A 57 19.99 -2.41 5.35
CA LEU A 57 18.80 -1.57 5.15
C LEU A 57 17.52 -2.36 5.40
N PHE A 58 17.40 -3.57 4.86
CA PHE A 58 16.21 -4.39 5.06
C PHE A 58 16.11 -4.95 6.46
N ASN A 59 17.21 -5.32 7.10
CA ASN A 59 17.19 -5.73 8.50
C ASN A 59 16.68 -4.59 9.40
N THR A 60 17.05 -3.34 9.11
CA THR A 60 16.53 -2.17 9.84
C THR A 60 15.06 -1.90 9.52
N LYS A 61 14.63 -2.02 8.26
CA LYS A 61 13.23 -1.71 7.85
C LYS A 61 12.22 -2.80 8.21
N LEU A 62 12.59 -4.07 8.03
CA LEU A 62 11.71 -5.24 8.08
C LEU A 62 11.94 -6.11 9.34
N GLY A 63 13.02 -5.85 10.08
CA GLY A 63 13.49 -6.74 11.15
C GLY A 63 14.22 -7.97 10.60
N ASP A 64 14.60 -8.88 11.51
CA ASP A 64 15.27 -10.13 11.17
C ASP A 64 14.27 -11.13 10.58
N GLN A 65 14.18 -11.16 9.24
CA GLN A 65 13.32 -12.09 8.50
C GLN A 65 14.18 -13.21 7.89
N GLY A 66 13.71 -14.46 7.97
CA GLY A 66 14.47 -15.63 7.46
C GLY A 66 14.82 -15.56 5.96
N ASN A 67 14.05 -14.80 5.18
CA ASN A 67 14.18 -14.72 3.72
C ASN A 67 14.84 -13.41 3.22
N LEU A 68 15.45 -12.61 4.09
CA LEU A 68 16.09 -11.34 3.69
C LEU A 68 17.11 -11.52 2.57
N ARG A 69 17.84 -12.64 2.56
CA ARG A 69 18.83 -12.94 1.51
C ARG A 69 18.21 -13.07 0.13
N GLU A 70 17.01 -13.64 0.04
CA GLU A 70 16.27 -13.77 -1.22
C GLU A 70 15.78 -12.41 -1.70
N LEU A 71 15.24 -11.59 -0.79
CA LEU A 71 14.86 -10.20 -1.10
C LEU A 71 16.04 -9.38 -1.62
N VAL A 72 17.21 -9.52 -1.01
CA VAL A 72 18.43 -8.84 -1.49
C VAL A 72 18.78 -9.30 -2.91
N ASN A 73 18.65 -10.58 -3.24
CA ASN A 73 18.91 -11.06 -4.59
C ASN A 73 17.86 -10.54 -5.60
N LEU A 74 16.58 -10.50 -5.21
CA LEU A 74 15.50 -9.93 -6.01
C LEU A 74 15.77 -8.47 -6.37
N ILE A 75 16.21 -7.70 -5.38
CA ILE A 75 16.56 -6.28 -5.53
C ILE A 75 17.81 -6.09 -6.40
N LEU A 76 18.82 -6.95 -6.25
CA LEU A 76 20.00 -6.90 -7.13
C LEU A 76 19.62 -7.21 -8.58
N ALA A 77 18.71 -8.17 -8.81
CA ALA A 77 18.20 -8.47 -10.14
C ALA A 77 17.36 -7.33 -10.71
N ALA A 78 16.58 -6.63 -9.87
CA ALA A 78 15.86 -5.43 -10.28
C ALA A 78 16.79 -4.23 -10.53
N ALA A 79 17.91 -4.14 -9.80
CA ALA A 79 18.90 -3.07 -9.95
C ALA A 79 19.71 -3.18 -11.25
N ASP A 80 19.92 -4.39 -11.76
CA ASP A 80 20.52 -4.69 -13.06
C ASP A 80 19.54 -4.30 -14.20
N GLY A 81 19.45 -2.99 -14.45
CA GLY A 81 18.46 -2.41 -15.37
C GLY A 81 18.78 -2.70 -16.84
N ASN A 82 20.06 -2.85 -17.18
CA ASN A 82 20.49 -3.21 -18.53
C ASN A 82 20.53 -4.73 -18.78
N LYS A 83 20.34 -5.54 -17.73
CA LYS A 83 20.31 -7.01 -17.75
C LYS A 83 21.63 -7.64 -18.22
N ASP A 84 22.76 -7.03 -17.87
CA ASP A 84 24.09 -7.52 -18.21
C ASP A 84 24.65 -8.52 -17.17
N GLY A 85 23.92 -8.77 -16.08
CA GLY A 85 24.30 -9.67 -14.99
C GLY A 85 25.17 -8.99 -13.92
N HIS A 86 25.41 -7.68 -14.03
CA HIS A 86 26.23 -6.90 -13.12
C HIS A 86 25.49 -5.64 -12.66
N VAL A 87 25.78 -5.19 -11.44
CA VAL A 87 25.24 -3.92 -10.93
C VAL A 87 26.35 -2.88 -10.99
N SER A 88 26.22 -1.94 -11.92
CA SER A 88 27.13 -0.81 -12.07
C SER A 88 26.95 0.21 -10.93
N LEU A 89 27.91 1.13 -10.76
CA LEU A 89 27.81 2.18 -9.75
C LEU A 89 26.56 3.08 -9.93
N PRO A 90 26.20 3.54 -11.15
CA PRO A 90 24.98 4.32 -11.35
C PRO A 90 23.69 3.54 -11.03
N GLU A 91 23.63 2.26 -11.38
CA GLU A 91 22.51 1.37 -11.03
C GLU A 91 22.39 1.19 -9.52
N ALA A 92 23.50 0.91 -8.85
CA ALA A 92 23.53 0.77 -7.40
C ALA A 92 23.09 2.05 -6.68
N LYS A 93 23.48 3.24 -7.19
CA LYS A 93 23.03 4.54 -6.65
C LYS A 93 21.54 4.76 -6.84
N SER A 94 21.02 4.47 -8.03
CA SER A 94 19.60 4.62 -8.33
C SER A 94 18.75 3.66 -7.48
N ALA A 95 19.14 2.39 -7.44
CA ALA A 95 18.50 1.39 -6.59
C ALA A 95 18.55 1.80 -5.10
N TRP A 96 19.70 2.26 -4.60
CA TRP A 96 19.83 2.69 -3.20
C TRP A 96 18.89 3.84 -2.84
N ALA A 97 18.77 4.84 -3.71
CA ALA A 97 17.86 5.97 -3.54
C ALA A 97 16.39 5.50 -3.51
N LEU A 98 16.01 4.63 -4.45
CA LEU A 98 14.65 4.12 -4.57
C LEU A 98 14.25 3.18 -3.43
N LEU A 99 15.16 2.37 -2.89
CA LEU A 99 14.89 1.47 -1.76
C LEU A 99 14.50 2.21 -0.47
N GLN A 100 14.76 3.51 -0.38
CA GLN A 100 14.26 4.32 0.72
C GLN A 100 12.73 4.50 0.65
N LEU A 101 12.13 4.39 -0.53
CA LEU A 101 10.69 4.43 -0.76
C LEU A 101 10.05 3.07 -0.48
N ASN A 102 9.07 3.05 0.43
CA ASN A 102 8.30 1.84 0.70
C ASN A 102 7.51 1.38 -0.52
N GLU A 103 6.97 2.31 -1.30
CA GLU A 103 6.29 2.02 -2.56
C GLU A 103 7.19 1.29 -3.56
N PHE A 104 8.44 1.72 -3.72
CA PHE A 104 9.37 1.03 -4.62
C PHE A 104 9.72 -0.37 -4.14
N LEU A 105 10.00 -0.52 -2.83
CA LEU A 105 10.23 -1.83 -2.22
C LEU A 105 9.05 -2.79 -2.48
N LEU A 106 7.82 -2.32 -2.25
CA LEU A 106 6.62 -3.13 -2.45
C LEU A 106 6.37 -3.48 -3.91
N MET A 107 6.63 -2.56 -4.85
CA MET A 107 6.54 -2.87 -6.27
C MET A 107 7.50 -3.99 -6.68
N VAL A 108 8.70 -4.05 -6.12
CA VAL A 108 9.64 -5.15 -6.43
C VAL A 108 9.22 -6.44 -5.74
N ILE A 109 8.78 -6.39 -4.47
CA ILE A 109 8.29 -7.57 -3.73
C ILE A 109 7.07 -8.20 -4.42
N LEU A 110 6.16 -7.36 -4.93
CA LEU A 110 4.87 -7.76 -5.49
C LEU A 110 4.86 -7.70 -7.02
N GLN A 111 6.03 -7.66 -7.68
CA GLN A 111 6.14 -7.44 -9.13
C GLN A 111 5.36 -8.45 -9.98
N ASP A 112 5.21 -9.69 -9.49
CA ASP A 112 4.54 -10.79 -10.19
C ASP A 112 3.05 -10.89 -9.84
N LYS A 113 2.53 -9.98 -9.01
CA LYS A 113 1.13 -9.97 -8.57
C LYS A 113 0.29 -9.09 -9.48
N GLU A 114 -0.91 -9.55 -9.83
CA GLU A 114 -1.79 -8.86 -10.77
C GLU A 114 -2.21 -7.47 -10.29
N HIS A 115 -2.38 -7.29 -8.97
CA HIS A 115 -2.77 -6.02 -8.37
C HIS A 115 -1.64 -4.98 -8.30
N THR A 116 -0.42 -5.33 -8.70
CA THR A 116 0.72 -4.41 -8.73
C THR A 116 0.85 -3.80 -10.13
N PRO A 117 0.93 -2.46 -10.25
CA PRO A 117 1.30 -1.84 -11.51
C PRO A 117 2.72 -2.25 -11.92
N LYS A 118 2.91 -2.65 -13.18
CA LYS A 118 4.22 -3.05 -13.69
C LYS A 118 5.23 -1.89 -13.60
N LEU A 119 6.38 -2.15 -12.98
CA LEU A 119 7.55 -1.27 -13.02
C LEU A 119 8.20 -1.36 -14.41
N LEU A 120 8.21 -0.26 -15.17
CA LEU A 120 8.76 -0.22 -16.53
C LEU A 120 10.25 0.13 -16.55
N GLY A 121 10.72 0.84 -15.53
CA GLY A 121 12.12 1.27 -15.40
C GLY A 121 12.29 2.34 -14.33
N PHE A 122 13.55 2.71 -14.08
CA PHE A 122 13.91 3.76 -13.15
C PHE A 122 15.22 4.43 -13.55
N CYS A 123 15.42 5.66 -13.07
CA CYS A 123 16.64 6.44 -13.27
C CYS A 123 16.81 7.41 -12.11
N GLY A 124 17.87 7.25 -11.32
CA GLY A 124 18.05 8.02 -10.10
C GLY A 124 16.98 7.69 -9.05
N ASP A 125 16.25 8.70 -8.58
CA ASP A 125 15.12 8.62 -7.64
C ASP A 125 13.75 8.66 -8.35
N LEU A 126 13.77 8.64 -9.69
CA LEU A 126 12.61 8.57 -10.54
C LEU A 126 12.36 7.13 -10.96
N TYR A 127 11.10 6.74 -11.00
CA TYR A 127 10.69 5.46 -11.54
C TYR A 127 9.38 5.60 -12.30
N ILE A 128 9.16 4.68 -13.24
CA ILE A 128 8.00 4.70 -14.12
C ILE A 128 7.21 3.41 -14.01
N THR A 129 5.90 3.54 -13.86
CA THR A 129 4.98 2.40 -13.83
C THR A 129 4.06 2.41 -15.04
N GLU A 130 3.43 1.28 -15.34
CA GLU A 130 2.33 1.24 -16.30
C GLU A 130 1.22 2.24 -15.91
N ARG A 131 0.54 2.79 -16.91
CA ARG A 131 -0.63 3.64 -16.69
C ARG A 131 -1.82 2.80 -16.23
N VAL A 132 -2.40 3.17 -15.09
CA VAL A 132 -3.69 2.63 -14.64
C VAL A 132 -4.82 3.50 -15.19
N PRO A 133 -5.76 2.96 -16.00
CA PRO A 133 -6.84 3.73 -16.61
C PRO A 133 -7.75 4.43 -15.59
N TYR A 134 -8.15 3.71 -14.53
CA TYR A 134 -9.02 4.22 -13.47
C TYR A 134 -8.24 4.29 -12.16
N THR A 135 -7.88 5.49 -11.70
CA THR A 135 -6.98 5.69 -10.56
C THR A 135 -7.68 5.81 -9.20
N SER A 136 -8.99 5.56 -9.13
CA SER A 136 -9.77 5.55 -7.89
C SER A 136 -10.87 4.49 -7.96
N LEU A 137 -11.15 3.77 -6.87
CA LEU A 137 -12.21 2.75 -6.83
C LEU A 137 -13.60 3.33 -7.08
N TYR A 138 -13.82 4.50 -6.50
CA TYR A 138 -15.02 5.31 -6.61
C TYR A 138 -14.66 6.75 -6.29
N GLY A 139 -15.59 7.66 -6.51
CA GLY A 139 -15.35 9.07 -6.28
C GLY A 139 -14.84 9.83 -7.48
N ILE A 140 -15.23 11.11 -7.52
CA ILE A 140 -14.83 12.02 -8.59
C ILE A 140 -13.65 12.84 -8.08
N SER A 141 -12.52 12.79 -8.81
CA SER A 141 -11.42 13.73 -8.61
C SER A 141 -11.84 15.10 -9.16
N LEU A 142 -12.38 15.96 -8.30
CA LEU A 142 -12.72 17.33 -8.66
C LEU A 142 -11.49 18.24 -8.48
N PRO A 143 -11.23 19.18 -9.40
CA PRO A 143 -10.23 20.22 -9.16
C PRO A 143 -10.53 20.95 -7.85
N TRP A 144 -9.49 21.31 -7.09
CA TRP A 144 -9.60 21.93 -5.76
C TRP A 144 -10.58 23.11 -5.68
N ILE A 145 -10.70 23.91 -6.74
CA ILE A 145 -11.62 25.05 -6.85
C ILE A 145 -13.09 24.60 -6.72
N PHE A 146 -13.44 23.43 -7.26
CA PHE A 146 -14.79 22.88 -7.21
C PHE A 146 -15.07 22.14 -5.91
N GLU A 147 -14.05 21.67 -5.17
CA GLU A 147 -14.25 21.00 -3.88
C GLU A 147 -14.89 21.93 -2.84
N ILE A 148 -14.59 23.23 -2.89
CA ILE A 148 -15.11 24.25 -1.96
C ILE A 148 -16.63 24.43 -2.11
N PHE A 149 -17.19 24.20 -3.29
CA PHE A 149 -18.59 24.47 -3.59
C PHE A 149 -19.50 23.24 -3.49
N VAL A 150 -18.96 22.05 -3.23
CA VAL A 150 -19.75 20.80 -3.18
C VAL A 150 -20.02 20.40 -1.72
N PRO A 151 -21.29 20.41 -1.26
CA PRO A 151 -21.64 19.93 0.07
C PRO A 151 -21.23 18.47 0.26
N GLN A 152 -20.69 18.12 1.45
CA GLN A 152 -20.20 16.75 1.74
C GLN A 152 -21.25 15.65 1.47
N GLY A 153 -22.53 15.92 1.74
CA GLY A 153 -23.63 14.99 1.46
C GLY A 153 -23.90 14.76 -0.03
N LEU A 154 -23.64 15.77 -0.88
CA LEU A 154 -23.75 15.65 -2.34
C LEU A 154 -22.56 14.87 -2.91
N ARG A 155 -21.35 15.09 -2.35
CA ARG A 155 -20.12 14.37 -2.73
C ARG A 155 -20.26 12.85 -2.53
N LYS A 156 -20.70 12.41 -1.34
CA LYS A 156 -20.95 10.98 -1.06
C LYS A 156 -21.98 10.34 -2.01
N ARG A 157 -22.94 11.13 -2.51
CA ARG A 157 -23.97 10.69 -3.45
C ARG A 157 -23.47 10.64 -4.90
N MET A 158 -22.62 11.59 -5.30
CA MET A 158 -22.01 11.69 -6.63
C MET A 158 -20.91 10.64 -6.84
N ASP A 159 -20.09 10.41 -5.82
CA ASP A 159 -18.96 9.48 -5.84
C ASP A 159 -19.37 8.03 -6.15
N GLN A 160 -20.64 7.70 -5.90
CA GLN A 160 -21.20 6.35 -6.04
C GLN A 160 -22.00 6.15 -7.34
N TRP A 161 -22.27 7.21 -8.11
CA TRP A 161 -23.03 7.11 -9.37
C TRP A 161 -22.18 6.54 -10.51
N PHE A 162 -20.88 6.85 -10.52
CA PHE A 162 -19.94 6.42 -11.56
C PHE A 162 -19.17 5.15 -11.15
N THR A 163 -19.90 4.15 -10.63
CA THR A 163 -19.30 2.87 -10.25
C THR A 163 -19.68 1.76 -11.24
N PRO A 164 -18.80 0.76 -11.48
CA PRO A 164 -19.09 -0.35 -12.39
C PRO A 164 -20.33 -1.17 -11.98
N SER A 165 -20.79 -2.07 -12.86
CA SER A 165 -21.82 -3.05 -12.49
C SER A 165 -21.37 -3.89 -11.30
N TRP A 166 -22.32 -4.41 -10.50
CA TRP A 166 -21.99 -5.11 -9.27
C TRP A 166 -21.02 -6.30 -9.45
N PRO A 167 -21.12 -7.15 -10.49
CA PRO A 167 -20.13 -8.21 -10.72
C PRO A 167 -18.70 -7.69 -10.87
N ARG A 168 -18.52 -6.55 -11.56
CA ARG A 168 -17.22 -5.89 -11.73
C ARG A 168 -16.70 -5.32 -10.41
N LYS A 169 -17.58 -4.74 -9.59
CA LYS A 169 -17.21 -4.32 -8.22
C LYS A 169 -16.71 -5.49 -7.39
N ALA A 170 -17.41 -6.62 -7.45
CA ALA A 170 -17.03 -7.83 -6.73
C ALA A 170 -15.66 -8.35 -7.21
N LYS A 171 -15.39 -8.37 -8.53
CA LYS A 171 -14.07 -8.72 -9.09
C LYS A 171 -12.95 -7.83 -8.54
N ILE A 172 -13.13 -6.50 -8.56
CA ILE A 172 -12.14 -5.56 -8.01
C ILE A 172 -11.89 -5.82 -6.52
N VAL A 173 -12.95 -6.03 -5.73
CA VAL A 173 -12.81 -6.26 -4.29
C VAL A 173 -12.16 -7.61 -3.97
N ILE A 174 -12.37 -8.64 -4.79
CA ILE A 174 -11.62 -9.91 -4.64
C ILE A 174 -10.12 -9.65 -4.80
N GLY A 175 -9.70 -8.92 -5.85
CA GLY A 175 -8.30 -8.53 -6.02
C GLY A 175 -7.74 -7.70 -4.85
N LEU A 176 -8.61 -6.94 -4.16
CA LEU A 176 -8.22 -6.14 -2.99
C LEU A 176 -8.02 -7.01 -1.75
N LEU A 177 -8.86 -8.03 -1.57
CA LEU A 177 -8.69 -9.02 -0.52
C LEU A 177 -7.43 -9.87 -0.75
N GLU A 178 -7.13 -10.23 -2.01
CA GLU A 178 -5.89 -10.91 -2.38
C GLU A 178 -4.66 -10.03 -2.12
N PHE A 179 -4.74 -8.74 -2.43
CA PHE A 179 -3.68 -7.80 -2.08
C PHE A 179 -3.42 -7.74 -0.57
N VAL A 180 -4.48 -7.66 0.24
CA VAL A 180 -4.36 -7.68 1.71
C VAL A 180 -3.65 -8.96 2.18
N GLU A 181 -3.99 -10.11 1.61
CA GLU A 181 -3.34 -11.39 1.90
C GLU A 181 -1.88 -11.45 1.43
N ASP A 182 -1.52 -10.80 0.33
CA ASP A 182 -0.12 -10.80 -0.14
C ASP A 182 0.79 -9.90 0.72
N ILE A 183 0.24 -8.81 1.29
CA ILE A 183 0.99 -7.91 2.19
C ILE A 183 0.92 -8.33 3.67
N PHE A 184 0.00 -9.24 4.01
CA PHE A 184 -0.20 -9.79 5.35
C PHE A 184 0.06 -11.30 5.29
N HIS A 185 1.17 -11.78 5.88
CA HIS A 185 1.78 -13.12 5.65
C HIS A 185 2.75 -13.21 4.46
N GLY A 186 3.24 -12.08 3.95
CA GLY A 186 4.31 -12.09 2.95
C GLY A 186 5.61 -12.73 3.48
N PRO A 187 6.50 -13.23 2.60
CA PRO A 187 7.75 -13.88 2.97
C PRO A 187 8.77 -12.95 3.67
N TYR A 188 8.50 -11.64 3.70
CA TYR A 188 9.37 -10.58 4.20
C TYR A 188 8.75 -9.80 5.38
N GLY A 189 7.76 -10.39 6.05
CA GLY A 189 7.06 -9.80 7.19
C GLY A 189 5.75 -9.11 6.81
N ASN A 190 5.07 -8.56 7.82
CA ASN A 190 3.79 -7.90 7.66
C ASN A 190 3.97 -6.43 7.29
N PHE A 191 3.10 -5.97 6.39
CA PHE A 191 2.97 -4.57 6.05
C PHE A 191 1.60 -4.04 6.48
N LEU A 192 1.57 -2.78 6.94
CA LEU A 192 0.38 -2.10 7.44
C LEU A 192 0.01 -0.96 6.50
N MET A 193 -1.27 -0.85 6.18
CA MET A 193 -1.81 0.22 5.34
C MET A 193 -2.17 1.44 6.19
N CYS A 194 -1.35 2.48 6.22
CA CYS A 194 -1.55 3.65 7.08
C CYS A 194 -2.14 4.89 6.35
N ASP A 195 -2.69 4.67 5.16
CA ASP A 195 -3.68 5.53 4.50
C ASP A 195 -4.60 4.65 3.63
N THR A 196 -5.75 4.25 4.19
CA THR A 196 -6.75 3.47 3.45
C THR A 196 -7.78 4.40 2.83
N SER A 197 -7.54 4.78 1.57
CA SER A 197 -8.44 5.65 0.81
C SER A 197 -8.73 5.11 -0.59
N ALA A 198 -9.93 5.39 -1.12
CA ALA A 198 -10.34 4.95 -2.44
C ALA A 198 -9.41 5.45 -3.57
N LYS A 199 -8.72 6.59 -3.35
CA LYS A 199 -7.75 7.19 -4.27
C LYS A 199 -6.45 6.37 -4.40
N ASN A 200 -6.15 5.48 -3.46
CA ASN A 200 -4.93 4.68 -3.45
C ASN A 200 -5.07 3.41 -4.28
N PHE A 201 -6.29 3.12 -4.75
CA PHE A 201 -6.64 1.92 -5.49
C PHE A 201 -7.36 2.27 -6.78
N GLY A 202 -7.06 1.53 -7.84
CA GLY A 202 -7.58 1.70 -9.17
C GLY A 202 -7.88 0.36 -9.82
N TYR A 203 -8.18 0.38 -11.11
CA TYR A 203 -8.41 -0.84 -11.89
C TYR A 203 -8.15 -0.60 -13.38
N ASN A 204 -7.93 -1.69 -14.12
CA ASN A 204 -7.77 -1.68 -15.57
C ASN A 204 -9.13 -1.86 -16.30
N ASP A 205 -9.11 -1.86 -17.63
CA ASP A 205 -10.33 -2.03 -18.43
C ASP A 205 -11.01 -3.41 -18.26
N LYS A 206 -10.28 -4.39 -17.72
CA LYS A 206 -10.78 -5.73 -17.37
C LYS A 206 -11.31 -5.82 -15.93
N TYR A 207 -11.30 -4.71 -15.20
CA TYR A 207 -11.68 -4.61 -13.80
C TYR A 207 -10.80 -5.45 -12.85
N ASP A 208 -9.54 -5.67 -13.24
CA ASP A 208 -8.51 -6.20 -12.35
C ASP A 208 -8.02 -5.03 -11.49
N LEU A 209 -7.93 -5.24 -10.17
CA LEU A 209 -7.45 -4.23 -9.23
C LEU A 209 -6.03 -3.78 -9.61
N LYS A 210 -5.71 -2.51 -9.37
CA LYS A 210 -4.33 -2.00 -9.34
C LYS A 210 -4.14 -1.11 -8.11
N VAL A 211 -3.12 -1.34 -7.32
CA VAL A 211 -2.77 -0.46 -6.19
C VAL A 211 -1.95 0.71 -6.74
N VAL A 212 -2.58 1.89 -6.79
CA VAL A 212 -2.06 3.07 -7.49
C VAL A 212 -1.06 3.84 -6.64
N ASP A 213 -1.24 3.85 -5.32
CA ASP A 213 -0.35 4.51 -4.35
C ASP A 213 -0.07 3.56 -3.18
N MET A 214 1.19 3.16 -3.02
CA MET A 214 1.64 2.30 -1.93
C MET A 214 2.51 3.03 -0.90
N ARG A 215 2.64 4.36 -0.96
CA ARG A 215 3.59 5.11 -0.12
C ARG A 215 3.31 4.96 1.37
N SER A 216 2.02 4.94 1.73
CA SER A 216 1.56 4.79 3.11
C SER A 216 1.46 3.33 3.57
N ILE A 217 1.99 2.38 2.79
CA ILE A 217 2.08 0.98 3.21
C ILE A 217 3.46 0.77 3.83
N VAL A 218 3.49 0.50 5.13
CA VAL A 218 4.72 0.52 5.93
C VAL A 218 4.99 -0.84 6.57
N PRO A 219 6.26 -1.26 6.72
CA PRO A 219 6.57 -2.45 7.50
C PRO A 219 6.08 -2.32 8.94
N GLU A 220 5.51 -3.40 9.49
CA GLU A 220 4.99 -3.41 10.87
C GLU A 220 6.09 -3.05 11.89
N MET A 221 7.30 -3.59 11.72
CA MET A 221 8.45 -3.29 12.59
C MET A 221 8.81 -1.80 12.59
N HIS A 222 8.85 -1.17 11.41
CA HIS A 222 9.15 0.24 11.29
C HIS A 222 8.11 1.12 12.01
N LEU A 223 6.82 0.77 11.90
CA LEU A 223 5.76 1.46 12.63
C LEU A 223 5.92 1.30 14.14
N LYS A 224 6.17 0.07 14.61
CA LYS A 224 6.39 -0.24 16.02
C LYS A 224 7.51 0.60 16.61
N ASP A 225 8.67 0.63 15.96
CA ASP A 225 9.83 1.40 16.42
C ASP A 225 9.57 2.91 16.41
N THR A 226 8.72 3.38 15.50
CA THR A 226 8.42 4.80 15.35
C THR A 226 7.38 5.31 16.35
N ILE A 227 6.37 4.50 16.69
CA ILE A 227 5.24 4.92 17.54
C ILE A 227 5.41 4.56 19.01
N LYS A 228 6.14 3.48 19.31
CA LYS A 228 6.31 2.99 20.68
C LYS A 228 6.93 4.05 21.58
N ASP A 229 6.47 4.10 22.83
CA ASP A 229 6.95 5.01 23.87
C ASP A 229 6.72 6.52 23.60
N ARG A 230 6.02 6.88 22.53
CA ARG A 230 5.56 8.27 22.31
C ARG A 230 4.63 8.71 23.45
N PRO A 231 4.77 9.92 23.97
CA PRO A 231 3.88 10.43 25.01
C PRO A 231 2.46 10.61 24.46
N CYS A 232 1.46 10.20 25.23
CA CYS A 232 0.04 10.34 24.88
C CYS A 232 -0.80 10.63 26.13
N GLU A 233 -1.97 11.23 25.93
CA GLU A 233 -3.02 11.34 26.95
C GLU A 233 -4.23 10.47 26.62
N VAL A 234 -4.53 10.34 25.33
CA VAL A 234 -5.65 9.55 24.80
C VAL A 234 -5.23 8.70 23.61
N ASP A 235 -6.00 7.64 23.30
CA ASP A 235 -5.70 6.73 22.17
C ASP A 235 -5.59 7.44 20.82
N SER A 236 -6.31 8.57 20.63
CA SER A 236 -6.24 9.35 19.40
C SER A 236 -4.92 10.09 19.20
N ASP A 237 -4.08 10.19 20.23
CA ASP A 237 -2.73 10.77 20.11
C ASP A 237 -1.75 9.76 19.48
N CYS A 238 -2.10 8.46 19.55
CA CYS A 238 -1.28 7.36 19.06
C CYS A 238 -1.67 6.97 17.63
N ILE A 239 -1.53 7.89 16.68
CA ILE A 239 -1.82 7.67 15.26
C ILE A 239 -0.56 7.86 14.42
N TYR A 240 -0.30 6.91 13.52
CA TYR A 240 0.70 7.00 12.46
C TYR A 240 0.00 7.10 11.10
N GLY A 241 0.43 8.04 10.25
CA GLY A 241 -0.25 8.32 8.98
C GLY A 241 -1.66 8.88 9.22
N THR A 242 -2.67 8.27 8.61
CA THR A 242 -4.07 8.70 8.78
C THR A 242 -4.92 7.76 9.61
N ASP A 243 -4.63 6.45 9.59
CA ASP A 243 -5.53 5.42 10.11
C ASP A 243 -4.85 4.23 10.80
N CYS A 244 -3.52 4.26 11.01
CA CYS A 244 -2.83 3.29 11.86
C CYS A 244 -2.77 3.79 13.30
N SER A 245 -3.68 3.33 14.15
CA SER A 245 -3.73 3.70 15.57
C SER A 245 -3.29 2.58 16.50
N THR A 246 -2.61 2.95 17.60
CA THR A 246 -2.31 2.07 18.74
C THR A 246 -3.04 2.57 19.99
N VAL A 247 -2.80 1.94 21.15
CA VAL A 247 -3.47 2.28 22.42
C VAL A 247 -2.54 3.14 23.27
N CYS A 248 -3.08 4.14 23.96
CA CYS A 248 -2.35 4.90 24.96
C CYS A 248 -2.40 4.15 26.31
N ASP A 249 -1.25 3.63 26.74
CA ASP A 249 -1.10 2.95 28.03
C ASP A 249 -0.05 3.66 28.89
N GLN A 250 -0.39 3.98 30.13
CA GLN A 250 0.53 4.65 31.08
C GLN A 250 1.18 5.93 30.50
N ARG A 251 0.41 6.74 29.78
CA ARG A 251 0.86 7.96 29.06
C ARG A 251 1.89 7.70 27.95
N LYS A 252 1.93 6.46 27.43
CA LYS A 252 2.79 6.07 26.33
C LYS A 252 2.03 5.24 25.30
N CYS A 253 2.30 5.48 24.03
CA CYS A 253 1.73 4.67 22.97
C CYS A 253 2.31 3.25 22.99
N THR A 254 1.42 2.25 22.91
CA THR A 254 1.80 0.86 22.72
C THR A 254 2.28 0.61 21.29
N ALA A 255 2.97 -0.52 21.09
CA ALA A 255 3.45 -0.94 19.77
C ALA A 255 2.40 -1.72 18.97
N ASP A 256 1.34 -2.21 19.62
CA ASP A 256 0.35 -3.08 18.98
C ASP A 256 -0.72 -2.26 18.27
N VAL A 257 -0.84 -2.47 16.95
CA VAL A 257 -1.84 -1.80 16.12
C VAL A 257 -3.22 -2.30 16.52
N SER A 258 -4.18 -1.39 16.63
CA SER A 258 -5.54 -1.70 17.10
C SER A 258 -6.39 -2.41 16.04
N GLN A 259 -6.22 -2.04 14.76
CA GLN A 259 -7.02 -2.51 13.63
C GLN A 259 -6.18 -3.15 12.51
N PRO A 260 -6.52 -4.36 12.04
CA PRO A 260 -5.83 -5.00 10.93
C PRO A 260 -6.20 -4.37 9.58
N ASN A 261 -5.37 -4.60 8.55
CA ASN A 261 -5.62 -4.11 7.18
C ASN A 261 -6.99 -4.53 6.64
N LEU A 262 -7.37 -5.79 6.86
CA LEU A 262 -8.65 -6.33 6.40
C LEU A 262 -9.86 -5.56 6.96
N ALA A 263 -9.83 -5.15 8.23
CA ALA A 263 -10.90 -4.35 8.83
C ALA A 263 -11.06 -3.00 8.11
N LYS A 264 -9.94 -2.32 7.82
CA LYS A 264 -9.90 -1.04 7.10
C LYS A 264 -10.41 -1.18 5.67
N ILE A 265 -10.02 -2.25 4.97
CA ILE A 265 -10.52 -2.57 3.63
C ILE A 265 -12.01 -2.85 3.64
N CYS A 266 -12.52 -3.66 4.56
CA CYS A 266 -13.95 -3.94 4.67
C CYS A 266 -14.77 -2.67 4.95
N LEU A 267 -14.23 -1.74 5.75
CA LEU A 267 -14.85 -0.43 5.97
C LEU A 267 -14.89 0.40 4.69
N LEU A 268 -13.78 0.44 3.94
CA LEU A 268 -13.66 1.15 2.66
C LEU A 268 -14.67 0.64 1.63
N VAL A 269 -14.82 -0.68 1.49
CA VAL A 269 -15.66 -1.28 0.43
C VAL A 269 -17.11 -1.51 0.83
N LYS A 270 -17.49 -1.26 2.08
CA LYS A 270 -18.85 -1.54 2.60
C LYS A 270 -19.95 -0.95 1.72
N ASP A 271 -19.98 0.37 1.57
CA ASP A 271 -21.02 1.04 0.79
C ASP A 271 -20.88 0.72 -0.71
N TYR A 272 -19.65 0.45 -1.17
CA TYR A 272 -19.33 0.11 -2.55
C TYR A 272 -19.93 -1.24 -2.97
N LEU A 273 -19.83 -2.26 -2.11
CA LEU A 273 -20.36 -3.61 -2.34
C LEU A 273 -21.86 -3.74 -2.02
N LEU A 274 -22.34 -3.13 -0.93
CA LEU A 274 -23.74 -3.28 -0.53
C LEU A 274 -24.71 -2.61 -1.51
N ARG A 275 -24.28 -1.53 -2.16
CA ARG A 275 -25.08 -0.83 -3.17
C ARG A 275 -25.12 -1.60 -4.49
N GLY A 276 -26.34 -1.99 -4.88
CA GLY A 276 -26.58 -2.80 -6.09
C GLY A 276 -26.29 -4.28 -5.89
N SER A 277 -26.11 -4.73 -4.64
CA SER A 277 -25.96 -6.14 -4.31
C SER A 277 -27.20 -6.95 -4.69
N PRO A 278 -27.03 -8.13 -5.30
CA PRO A 278 -28.12 -9.06 -5.55
C PRO A 278 -28.83 -9.45 -4.25
N SER A 279 -30.17 -9.52 -4.29
CA SER A 279 -31.00 -9.84 -3.13
C SER A 279 -30.59 -11.15 -2.44
N GLU A 280 -30.19 -12.15 -3.22
CA GLU A 280 -29.88 -13.50 -2.73
C GLU A 280 -28.68 -13.55 -1.77
N ILE A 281 -27.72 -12.62 -1.91
CA ILE A 281 -26.49 -12.61 -1.11
C ILE A 281 -26.38 -11.41 -0.19
N ARG A 282 -27.31 -10.44 -0.29
CA ARG A 282 -27.20 -9.15 0.38
C ARG A 282 -27.07 -9.28 1.90
N GLU A 283 -27.93 -10.10 2.51
CA GLU A 283 -27.95 -10.30 3.97
C GLU A 283 -26.65 -10.95 4.48
N GLU A 284 -26.21 -12.03 3.82
CA GLU A 284 -24.96 -12.71 4.19
C GLU A 284 -23.74 -11.81 3.95
N LEU A 285 -23.70 -11.08 2.84
CA LEU A 285 -22.64 -10.13 2.52
C LEU A 285 -22.55 -9.02 3.56
N GLU A 286 -23.68 -8.44 3.96
CA GLU A 286 -23.74 -7.41 5.00
C GLU A 286 -23.21 -7.93 6.33
N LYS A 287 -23.67 -9.11 6.75
CA LYS A 287 -23.17 -9.77 7.97
C LYS A 287 -21.66 -9.98 7.94
N GLN A 288 -21.13 -10.55 6.86
CA GLN A 288 -19.69 -10.80 6.73
C GLN A 288 -18.87 -9.50 6.72
N ILE A 289 -19.34 -8.45 6.04
CA ILE A 289 -18.66 -7.14 6.03
C ILE A 289 -18.64 -6.53 7.44
N TYR A 290 -19.75 -6.55 8.18
CA TYR A 290 -19.78 -6.02 9.55
C TYR A 290 -18.91 -6.82 10.52
N SER A 291 -18.89 -8.15 10.41
CA SER A 291 -17.96 -9.00 11.15
C SER A 291 -16.50 -8.68 10.83
N CYS A 292 -16.20 -8.42 9.55
CA CYS A 292 -14.88 -8.02 9.11
C CYS A 292 -14.44 -6.65 9.67
N ILE A 293 -15.31 -5.64 9.66
CA ILE A 293 -15.05 -4.31 10.21
C ILE A 293 -14.80 -4.38 11.72
N ALA A 294 -15.46 -5.30 12.42
CA ALA A 294 -15.32 -5.47 13.86
C ALA A 294 -14.02 -6.19 14.29
N LEU A 295 -13.18 -6.65 13.35
CA LEU A 295 -11.90 -7.29 13.66
C LEU A 295 -10.98 -6.34 14.43
N LYS A 296 -10.41 -6.86 15.53
CA LYS A 296 -9.42 -6.17 16.35
C LYS A 296 -8.12 -6.99 16.38
N ALA A 297 -6.99 -6.30 16.28
CA ALA A 297 -5.68 -6.96 16.22
C ALA A 297 -5.28 -7.64 17.55
N VAL A 298 -5.80 -7.19 18.70
CA VAL A 298 -5.37 -7.66 20.03
C VAL A 298 -5.98 -9.02 20.44
N THR A 299 -6.69 -9.73 19.55
CA THR A 299 -7.32 -11.02 19.91
C THR A 299 -6.36 -12.19 19.70
N LYS A 300 -6.24 -13.09 20.68
CA LYS A 300 -5.33 -14.27 20.67
C LYS A 300 -5.55 -15.22 19.48
N ASN A 301 -6.67 -15.11 18.76
CA ASN A 301 -7.04 -15.88 17.58
C ASN A 301 -7.08 -15.04 16.29
N MET A 302 -6.43 -13.87 16.26
CA MET A 302 -6.56 -12.88 15.19
C MET A 302 -6.22 -13.45 13.81
N GLU A 303 -5.09 -14.15 13.66
CA GLU A 303 -4.67 -14.71 12.36
C GLU A 303 -5.68 -15.71 11.79
N MET A 304 -6.22 -16.59 12.64
CA MET A 304 -7.24 -17.56 12.23
C MET A 304 -8.55 -16.87 11.83
N GLN A 305 -8.99 -15.87 12.60
CA GLN A 305 -10.21 -15.12 12.28
C GLN A 305 -10.06 -14.28 11.01
N HIS A 306 -8.90 -13.66 10.84
CA HIS A 306 -8.52 -12.91 9.65
C HIS A 306 -8.65 -13.79 8.39
N SER A 307 -7.96 -14.94 8.38
CA SER A 307 -7.97 -15.87 7.24
C SER A 307 -9.35 -16.46 6.99
N LEU A 308 -10.14 -16.76 8.03
CA LEU A 308 -11.49 -17.28 7.88
C LEU A 308 -12.43 -16.25 7.21
N ILE A 309 -12.47 -15.02 7.73
CA ILE A 309 -13.35 -13.96 7.20
C ILE A 309 -12.94 -13.60 5.77
N LEU A 310 -11.63 -13.44 5.52
CA LEU A 310 -11.10 -13.12 4.20
C LEU A 310 -11.51 -14.19 3.17
N ASN A 311 -11.31 -15.47 3.50
CA ASN A 311 -11.67 -16.57 2.59
C ASN A 311 -13.18 -16.71 2.38
N ASN A 312 -13.99 -16.52 3.43
CA ASN A 312 -15.45 -16.54 3.31
C ASN A 312 -15.96 -15.40 2.41
N LEU A 313 -15.43 -14.19 2.57
CA LEU A 313 -15.77 -13.04 1.72
C LEU A 313 -15.38 -13.30 0.26
N LYS A 314 -14.15 -13.76 0.00
CA LYS A 314 -13.70 -14.12 -1.36
C LYS A 314 -14.61 -15.18 -1.98
N ALA A 315 -14.92 -16.25 -1.25
CA ALA A 315 -15.76 -17.34 -1.73
C ALA A 315 -17.19 -16.88 -2.03
N LEU A 316 -17.78 -16.03 -1.17
CA LEU A 316 -19.12 -15.48 -1.37
C LEU A 316 -19.19 -14.62 -2.65
N LEU A 317 -18.20 -13.74 -2.84
CA LEU A 317 -18.12 -12.88 -4.03
C LEU A 317 -17.86 -13.71 -5.29
N TRP A 318 -16.89 -14.63 -5.24
CA TRP A 318 -16.52 -15.49 -6.37
C TRP A 318 -17.69 -16.34 -6.85
N LYS A 319 -18.41 -16.98 -5.92
CA LYS A 319 -19.60 -17.80 -6.23
C LYS A 319 -20.66 -17.02 -7.01
N LYS A 320 -20.79 -15.71 -6.76
CA LYS A 320 -21.79 -14.90 -7.46
C LYS A 320 -21.33 -14.49 -8.86
N ILE A 321 -20.04 -14.21 -9.06
CA ILE A 321 -19.50 -13.74 -10.34
C ILE A 321 -19.07 -14.86 -11.29
N SER A 322 -18.79 -16.06 -10.79
CA SER A 322 -18.39 -17.21 -11.61
C SER A 322 -19.46 -17.68 -12.60
N HIS A 323 -20.73 -17.31 -12.36
CA HIS A 323 -21.87 -17.64 -13.22
C HIS A 323 -22.26 -16.51 -14.19
N THR A 324 -21.58 -15.36 -14.15
CA THR A 324 -21.80 -14.25 -15.08
C THR A 324 -20.78 -14.30 -16.21
N ASN A 325 -21.24 -14.31 -17.47
CA ASN A 325 -20.41 -14.31 -18.69
C ASN A 325 -19.55 -13.04 -18.90
N ASP A 326 -19.39 -12.22 -17.87
CA ASP A 326 -18.64 -10.96 -17.87
C ASP A 326 -17.24 -11.12 -17.21
N SER A 327 -16.69 -12.34 -17.17
CA SER A 327 -15.41 -12.68 -16.52
C SER A 327 -14.19 -12.13 -17.27
#